data_AF-R6LQB3-F1
#
_entry.id   AF-R6LQB3-F1
#
_cell.length_a   1.000
_cell.length_b   1.000
_cell.length_c   1.000
_cell.angle_alpha   90.00
_cell.angle_beta   90.00
_cell.angle_gamma   90.00
#
_symmetry.space_group_name_H-M   'P 1'
#
loop_
_entity.id
_entity.type
_entity.pdbx_description
1 polymer ?
#
loop_
_entity_poly.entity_id
_entity_poly.type
_entity_poly.pdbx_seq_one_letter_code
_entity_poly.pdbx_strand_id
1 'polypeptide(L)'
;MQLYHASTHGGLQVLEPRRSPFFEKPVQVCMTSLRAMALFYLIRNFEYAYGYDRQGRLYFADLFPDALKKLYSGKQGWVYTCESGDYEKTAIPNEYISRTPVRVTEAAFVPDAYAAFLEEERAGNILLYDYSRTAEDPAALAWLDKEIGGTICAERLWQEPDAAKARYYRENYPEIWKRTLERMVQEKAVSHGKPEN
;
A
#
# COMPACT_ATOMS: atom_id res chain seq x y z
N MET A 1 -0.24 7.85 -24.65
CA MET A 1 -0.50 6.71 -23.73
C MET A 1 -1.41 7.24 -22.65
N GLN A 2 -2.46 6.50 -22.30
CA GLN A 2 -3.38 6.92 -21.27
C GLN A 2 -2.79 6.63 -19.89
N LEU A 3 -2.77 7.63 -19.01
CA LEU A 3 -2.33 7.52 -17.63
C LEU A 3 -3.46 7.88 -16.69
N TYR A 4 -3.41 7.30 -15.50
CA TYR A 4 -4.43 7.44 -14.48
C TYR A 4 -3.84 7.91 -13.16
N HIS A 5 -4.62 8.70 -12.43
CA HIS A 5 -4.40 9.03 -11.03
C HIS A 5 -5.70 8.78 -10.26
N ALA A 6 -5.65 8.68 -8.93
CA ALA A 6 -6.87 8.67 -8.14
C ALA A 6 -6.73 9.55 -6.90
N SER A 7 -7.83 10.18 -6.51
CA SER A 7 -7.91 11.03 -5.33
C SER A 7 -9.32 10.99 -4.74
N THR A 8 -9.41 11.18 -3.43
CA THR A 8 -10.69 11.34 -2.73
C THR A 8 -11.37 12.69 -3.04
N HIS A 9 -10.64 13.63 -3.63
CA HIS A 9 -11.17 14.95 -4.00
C HIS A 9 -11.67 14.92 -5.44
N GLY A 10 -12.91 15.35 -5.65
CA GLY A 10 -13.55 15.52 -6.96
C GLY A 10 -13.20 16.84 -7.64
N GLY A 11 -13.53 16.96 -8.93
CA GLY A 11 -13.46 18.23 -9.67
C GLY A 11 -12.06 18.73 -9.99
N LEU A 12 -11.03 17.89 -9.88
CA LEU A 12 -9.67 18.26 -10.24
C LEU A 12 -9.55 18.40 -11.76
N GLN A 13 -9.16 19.59 -12.21
CA GLN A 13 -8.83 19.86 -13.62
C GLN A 13 -7.33 19.76 -13.89
N VAL A 14 -6.52 19.93 -12.85
CA VAL A 14 -5.06 19.85 -12.88
C VAL A 14 -4.60 19.11 -11.62
N LEU A 15 -3.70 18.17 -11.80
CA LEU A 15 -2.98 17.49 -10.73
C LEU A 15 -1.69 18.26 -10.46
N GLU A 16 -1.60 18.84 -9.28
CA GLU A 16 -0.41 19.57 -8.83
C GLU A 16 0.62 18.60 -8.23
N PRO A 17 1.93 18.77 -8.53
CA PRO A 17 2.98 18.04 -7.84
C PRO A 17 2.92 18.27 -6.33
N ARG A 18 2.89 17.19 -5.55
CA ARG A 18 2.83 17.28 -4.07
C ARG A 18 3.86 16.34 -3.46
N ARG A 19 4.36 16.72 -2.28
CA ARG A 19 5.15 15.80 -1.47
C ARG A 19 4.22 14.76 -0.86
N SER A 20 4.56 13.48 -0.99
CA SER A 20 3.91 12.46 -0.17
C SER A 20 4.31 12.68 1.29
N PRO A 21 3.37 12.80 2.24
CA PRO A 21 3.71 12.91 3.65
C PRO A 21 4.10 11.55 4.27
N PHE A 22 3.97 10.44 3.53
CA PHE A 22 4.17 9.08 4.03
C PHE A 22 5.39 8.38 3.44
N PHE A 23 5.82 8.84 2.27
CA PHE A 23 6.96 8.27 1.57
C PHE A 23 7.94 9.39 1.33
N GLU A 24 9.23 9.10 1.46
CA GLU A 24 10.32 10.01 1.12
C GLU A 24 10.47 10.15 -0.41
N LYS A 25 9.35 10.38 -1.11
CA LYS A 25 9.31 10.70 -2.53
C LYS A 25 9.45 12.21 -2.73
N PRO A 26 10.13 12.64 -3.81
CA PRO A 26 10.15 14.05 -4.22
C PRO A 26 8.75 14.63 -4.45
N VAL A 27 8.67 15.96 -4.55
CA VAL A 27 7.42 16.64 -4.97
C VAL A 27 7.12 16.27 -6.41
N GLN A 28 6.04 15.53 -6.62
CA GLN A 28 5.67 15.00 -7.94
C GLN A 28 4.19 14.62 -8.01
N VAL A 29 3.63 14.56 -9.20
CA VAL A 29 2.39 13.84 -9.51
C VAL A 29 2.76 12.39 -9.75
N CYS A 30 2.06 11.45 -9.10
CA CYS A 30 2.21 10.01 -9.36
C CYS A 30 1.05 9.53 -10.22
N MET A 31 1.35 8.83 -11.30
CA MET A 31 0.38 8.33 -12.26
C MET A 31 0.71 6.88 -12.61
N THR A 32 -0.24 6.19 -13.23
CA THR A 32 -0.03 4.82 -13.68
C THR A 32 -0.69 4.54 -15.03
N SER A 33 -0.10 3.67 -15.84
CA SER A 33 -0.72 3.18 -17.07
C SER A 33 -1.83 2.15 -16.84
N LEU A 34 -2.07 1.72 -15.60
CA LEU A 34 -3.12 0.77 -15.24
C LEU A 34 -4.20 1.42 -14.39
N ARG A 35 -5.45 1.40 -14.85
CA ARG A 35 -6.59 1.92 -14.08
C ARG A 35 -6.74 1.22 -12.73
N ALA A 36 -6.59 -0.11 -12.69
CA ALA A 36 -6.63 -0.89 -11.46
C ALA A 36 -5.55 -0.45 -10.44
N MET A 37 -4.34 -0.12 -10.90
CA MET A 37 -3.27 0.37 -10.03
C MET A 37 -3.59 1.75 -9.45
N ALA A 38 -4.33 2.60 -10.18
CA ALA A 38 -4.70 3.93 -9.69
C ALA A 38 -5.64 3.85 -8.47
N LEU A 39 -6.46 2.79 -8.37
CA LEU A 39 -7.36 2.60 -7.22
C LEU A 39 -6.60 2.52 -5.88
N PHE A 40 -5.34 2.05 -5.89
CA PHE A 40 -4.50 2.05 -4.68
C PHE A 40 -4.21 3.46 -4.14
N TYR A 41 -4.36 4.51 -4.96
CA TYR A 41 -4.14 5.89 -4.54
C TYR A 41 -5.36 6.48 -3.79
N LEU A 42 -6.50 5.80 -3.79
CA LEU A 42 -7.73 6.28 -3.13
C LEU A 42 -7.66 6.23 -1.61
N ILE A 43 -6.82 5.38 -1.04
CA ILE A 43 -6.63 5.30 0.40
C ILE A 43 -5.21 5.70 0.77
N ARG A 44 -5.08 6.15 2.01
CA ARG A 44 -3.78 6.20 2.68
C ARG A 44 -3.62 4.89 3.41
N ASN A 45 -2.63 4.10 3.03
CA ASN A 45 -2.25 2.92 3.77
C ASN A 45 -0.82 3.05 4.29
N PHE A 46 -0.52 2.35 5.38
CA PHE A 46 0.83 2.30 5.96
C PHE A 46 1.74 1.28 5.26
N GLU A 47 1.20 0.59 4.25
CA GLU A 47 1.85 -0.51 3.52
C GLU A 47 1.55 -0.38 2.02
N TYR A 48 2.56 -0.58 1.18
CA TYR A 48 2.35 -0.80 -0.26
C TYR A 48 2.01 -2.28 -0.46
N ALA A 49 0.82 -2.56 -0.96
CA ALA A 49 0.24 -3.89 -0.89
C ALA A 49 -0.02 -4.53 -2.28
N TYR A 50 0.63 -4.04 -3.34
CA TYR A 50 0.54 -4.66 -4.67
C TYR A 50 1.91 -5.09 -5.19
N GLY A 51 1.90 -6.10 -6.05
CA GLY A 51 3.09 -6.63 -6.71
C GLY A 51 2.82 -6.97 -8.17
N TYR A 52 3.86 -7.50 -8.82
CA TYR A 52 3.78 -8.00 -10.19
C TYR A 52 4.20 -9.46 -10.23
N ASP A 53 3.40 -10.31 -10.87
CA ASP A 53 3.75 -11.72 -11.02
C ASP A 53 4.85 -11.91 -12.09
N ARG A 54 5.31 -13.15 -12.28
CA ARG A 54 6.35 -13.46 -13.27
C ARG A 54 5.95 -13.13 -14.73
N GLN A 55 4.67 -12.95 -14.99
CA GLN A 55 4.13 -12.55 -16.30
C GLN A 55 3.95 -11.03 -16.40
N GLY A 56 4.31 -10.26 -15.37
CA GLY A 56 4.15 -8.81 -15.33
C GLY A 56 2.72 -8.36 -15.05
N ARG A 57 1.85 -9.25 -14.55
CA ARG A 57 0.46 -8.90 -14.20
C ARG A 57 0.41 -8.31 -12.79
N LEU A 58 -0.34 -7.23 -12.65
CA LEU A 58 -0.60 -6.60 -11.37
C LEU A 58 -1.38 -7.56 -10.46
N TYR A 59 -0.96 -7.69 -9.21
CA TYR A 59 -1.71 -8.42 -8.20
C TYR A 59 -1.73 -7.70 -6.85
N PHE A 60 -2.75 -8.00 -6.07
CA PHE A 60 -2.82 -7.69 -4.64
C PHE A 60 -2.99 -9.02 -3.89
N ALA A 61 -2.18 -9.23 -2.86
CA ALA A 61 -2.32 -10.38 -1.98
C ALA A 61 -2.68 -9.89 -0.59
N ASP A 62 -3.75 -10.44 -0.02
CA ASP A 62 -4.12 -10.16 1.36
C ASP A 62 -2.98 -10.60 2.30
N LEU A 63 -2.42 -9.64 3.04
CA LEU A 63 -1.38 -9.85 4.05
C LEU A 63 -1.96 -10.30 5.40
N PHE A 64 -3.27 -10.12 5.57
CA PHE A 64 -4.06 -10.54 6.71
C PHE A 64 -5.50 -10.83 6.22
N PRO A 65 -6.33 -11.58 6.99
CA PRO A 65 -7.67 -11.93 6.54
C PRO A 65 -8.50 -10.71 6.12
N ASP A 66 -9.08 -10.77 4.92
CA ASP A 66 -9.91 -9.74 4.29
C ASP A 66 -9.21 -8.38 4.12
N ALA A 67 -7.88 -8.34 3.94
CA ALA A 67 -7.14 -7.07 3.91
C ALA A 67 -7.68 -6.09 2.86
N LEU A 68 -7.85 -6.52 1.61
CA LEU A 68 -8.41 -5.67 0.55
C LEU A 68 -9.77 -5.10 0.96
N LYS A 69 -10.66 -5.95 1.47
CA LYS A 69 -12.01 -5.55 1.87
C LYS A 69 -11.99 -4.57 3.05
N LYS A 70 -11.21 -4.87 4.10
CA LYS A 70 -11.06 -4.01 5.29
C LYS A 70 -10.52 -2.63 4.93
N LEU A 71 -9.57 -2.57 4.01
CA LEU A 71 -8.91 -1.33 3.62
C LEU A 71 -9.75 -0.48 2.66
N TYR A 72 -10.43 -1.11 1.69
CA TYR A 72 -11.04 -0.41 0.55
C TYR A 72 -12.57 -0.37 0.55
N SER A 73 -13.26 -1.18 1.36
CA SER A 73 -14.74 -1.14 1.39
C SER A 73 -15.25 0.20 1.92
N GLY A 74 -16.27 0.73 1.25
CA GLY A 74 -16.87 2.04 1.54
C GLY A 74 -15.95 3.23 1.25
N LYS A 75 -14.77 3.01 0.67
CA LYS A 75 -13.87 4.11 0.28
C LYS A 75 -14.27 4.63 -1.08
N GLN A 76 -14.69 5.88 -1.12
CA GLN A 76 -15.09 6.57 -2.34
C GLN A 76 -14.01 7.55 -2.84
N GLY A 77 -14.04 7.87 -4.12
CA GLY A 77 -13.22 8.91 -4.70
C GLY A 77 -13.36 8.97 -6.20
N TRP A 78 -12.31 9.43 -6.88
CA TRP A 78 -12.31 9.66 -8.31
C TRP A 78 -11.05 9.08 -8.93
N VAL A 79 -11.21 8.39 -10.05
CA VAL A 79 -10.11 8.05 -10.95
C VAL A 79 -10.10 9.08 -12.07
N TYR A 80 -8.95 9.69 -12.28
CA TYR A 80 -8.72 10.72 -13.26
C TYR A 80 -7.91 10.16 -14.42
N THR A 81 -8.37 10.41 -15.65
CA THR A 81 -7.56 10.23 -16.85
C THR A 81 -6.70 11.48 -17.02
N CYS A 82 -5.39 11.30 -17.09
CA CYS A 82 -4.43 12.37 -17.32
C CYS A 82 -4.23 12.64 -18.80
N GLU A 83 -3.89 13.87 -19.16
CA GLU A 83 -3.49 14.21 -20.52
C GLU A 83 -2.31 13.35 -20.98
N SER A 84 -2.23 13.08 -22.28
CA SER A 84 -1.07 12.39 -22.84
C SER A 84 0.14 13.32 -22.83
N GLY A 85 1.28 12.79 -22.42
CA GLY A 85 2.55 13.50 -22.40
C GLY A 85 3.73 12.53 -22.31
N ASP A 86 4.93 13.08 -22.36
CA ASP A 86 6.16 12.35 -22.08
C ASP A 86 6.50 12.49 -20.59
N TYR A 87 6.13 11.47 -19.82
CA TYR A 87 6.30 11.44 -18.37
C TYR A 87 7.40 10.46 -17.96
N GLU A 88 8.08 10.77 -16.86
CA GLU A 88 9.20 9.96 -16.37
C GLU A 88 8.69 8.61 -15.85
N LYS A 89 9.25 7.52 -16.38
CA LYS A 89 9.03 6.16 -15.87
C LYS A 89 9.86 5.92 -14.61
N THR A 90 9.28 5.23 -13.64
CA THR A 90 10.05 4.77 -12.47
C THR A 90 10.48 3.31 -12.63
N ALA A 91 11.22 2.79 -11.65
CA ALA A 91 11.56 1.37 -11.58
C ALA A 91 10.34 0.47 -11.28
N ILE A 92 9.24 1.04 -10.77
CA ILE A 92 8.00 0.30 -10.52
C ILE A 92 7.26 0.14 -11.87
N PRO A 93 6.92 -1.08 -12.29
CA PRO A 93 6.19 -1.27 -13.54
C PRO A 93 4.90 -0.44 -13.56
N ASN A 94 4.59 0.11 -14.72
CA ASN A 94 3.42 0.97 -14.95
C ASN A 94 3.36 2.27 -14.14
N GLU A 95 4.36 2.61 -13.31
CA GLU A 95 4.40 3.87 -12.57
C GLU A 95 5.09 4.98 -13.38
N TYR A 96 4.45 6.14 -13.40
CA TYR A 96 4.92 7.35 -14.07
C TYR A 96 4.85 8.53 -13.12
N ILE A 97 5.75 9.48 -13.28
CA ILE A 97 5.78 10.70 -12.48
C ILE A 97 5.90 11.96 -13.33
N SER A 98 5.42 13.07 -12.78
CA SER A 98 5.64 14.40 -13.32
C SER A 98 6.06 15.38 -12.23
N ARG A 99 7.09 16.19 -12.49
CA ARG A 99 7.49 17.31 -11.62
C ARG A 99 6.75 18.61 -11.95
N THR A 100 5.97 18.62 -13.02
CA THR A 100 5.13 19.72 -13.45
C THR A 100 3.65 19.34 -13.35
N PRO A 101 2.74 20.33 -13.27
CA PRO A 101 1.31 20.07 -13.23
C PRO A 101 0.84 19.27 -14.44
N VAL A 102 -0.14 18.38 -14.23
CA VAL A 102 -0.69 17.51 -15.27
C VAL A 102 -2.18 17.78 -15.41
N ARG A 103 -2.64 18.11 -16.62
CA ARG A 103 -4.07 18.32 -16.87
C ARG A 103 -4.83 17.00 -16.80
N VAL A 104 -6.03 17.07 -16.25
CA VAL A 104 -7.01 15.99 -16.26
C VAL A 104 -7.90 16.14 -17.48
N THR A 105 -8.11 15.05 -18.23
CA THR A 105 -9.01 15.03 -19.39
C THR A 105 -10.36 14.43 -19.06
N GLU A 106 -10.42 13.49 -18.11
CA GLU A 106 -11.66 12.83 -17.70
C GLU A 106 -11.63 12.48 -16.21
N ALA A 107 -12.81 12.34 -15.62
CA ALA A 107 -12.97 11.94 -14.24
C ALA A 107 -14.10 10.91 -14.11
N ALA A 108 -13.82 9.79 -13.47
CA ALA A 108 -14.78 8.74 -13.17
C ALA A 108 -14.95 8.61 -11.65
N PHE A 109 -16.19 8.76 -11.17
CA PHE A 109 -16.49 8.57 -9.75
C PHE A 109 -16.44 7.08 -9.40
N VAL A 110 -15.80 6.77 -8.27
CA VAL A 110 -15.73 5.43 -7.68
C VAL A 110 -16.49 5.47 -6.36
N PRO A 111 -17.71 4.90 -6.28
CA PRO A 111 -18.52 4.93 -5.05
C PRO A 111 -17.99 3.98 -3.97
N ASP A 112 -17.34 2.88 -4.37
CA ASP A 112 -16.71 1.92 -3.46
C ASP A 112 -15.47 1.32 -4.15
N ALA A 113 -14.30 1.55 -3.55
CA ALA A 113 -13.02 1.11 -4.10
C ALA A 113 -12.86 -0.41 -4.08
N TYR A 114 -13.41 -1.10 -3.07
CA TYR A 114 -13.39 -2.57 -3.03
C TYR A 114 -14.23 -3.16 -4.16
N ALA A 115 -15.44 -2.63 -4.40
CA ALA A 115 -16.26 -3.03 -5.52
C ALA A 115 -15.55 -2.77 -6.87
N ALA A 116 -14.86 -1.65 -7.01
CA ALA A 116 -14.07 -1.34 -8.20
C ALA A 116 -12.91 -2.32 -8.42
N PHE A 117 -12.21 -2.75 -7.36
CA PHE A 117 -11.19 -3.81 -7.49
C PHE A 117 -11.78 -5.13 -7.99
N LEU A 118 -12.96 -5.52 -7.49
CA LEU A 118 -13.64 -6.74 -7.95
C LEU A 118 -14.11 -6.64 -9.41
N GLU A 119 -14.41 -5.44 -9.91
CA GLU A 119 -14.70 -5.19 -11.33
C GLU A 119 -13.43 -5.30 -12.18
N GLU A 120 -12.33 -4.70 -11.73
CA GLU A 120 -11.02 -4.79 -12.40
C GLU A 120 -10.50 -6.23 -12.44
N GLU A 121 -10.72 -7.02 -11.39
CA GLU A 121 -10.39 -8.45 -11.37
C GLU A 121 -11.24 -9.24 -12.39
N ARG A 122 -12.56 -9.00 -12.41
CA ARG A 122 -13.45 -9.64 -13.39
C ARG A 122 -13.08 -9.29 -14.84
N ALA A 123 -12.53 -8.10 -15.06
CA ALA A 123 -12.00 -7.66 -16.35
C ALA A 123 -10.60 -8.22 -16.67
N GLY A 124 -9.93 -8.87 -15.71
CA GLY A 124 -8.59 -9.44 -15.89
C GLY A 124 -7.44 -8.44 -15.75
N ASN A 125 -7.70 -7.24 -15.22
CA ASN A 125 -6.71 -6.16 -15.11
C ASN A 125 -5.83 -6.26 -13.84
N ILE A 126 -6.29 -7.02 -12.84
CA ILE A 126 -5.59 -7.30 -11.58
C ILE A 126 -5.93 -8.71 -11.11
N LEU A 127 -5.00 -9.35 -10.40
CA LEU A 127 -5.24 -10.60 -9.68
C LEU A 127 -5.40 -10.30 -8.19
N LEU A 128 -6.48 -10.73 -7.55
CA LEU A 128 -6.67 -10.58 -6.11
C LEU A 128 -6.51 -11.95 -5.45
N TYR A 129 -5.63 -12.04 -4.47
CA TYR A 129 -5.37 -13.27 -3.74
C TYR A 129 -5.83 -13.14 -2.29
N ASP A 130 -6.69 -14.07 -1.88
CA ASP A 130 -7.14 -14.22 -0.52
C ASP A 130 -5.99 -14.62 0.43
N TYR A 131 -6.15 -14.30 1.71
CA TYR A 131 -5.16 -14.57 2.74
C TYR A 131 -4.81 -16.06 2.87
N SER A 132 -5.72 -16.99 2.54
CA SER A 132 -5.43 -18.43 2.49
C SER A 132 -4.16 -18.74 1.70
N ARG A 133 -3.94 -18.06 0.57
CA ARG A 133 -2.73 -18.24 -0.23
C ARG A 133 -1.46 -17.82 0.54
N THR A 134 -1.53 -16.73 1.28
CA THR A 134 -0.42 -16.26 2.13
C THR A 134 -0.21 -17.23 3.32
N ALA A 135 -1.30 -17.72 3.92
CA ALA A 135 -1.27 -18.63 5.07
C ALA A 135 -0.74 -20.03 4.73
N GLU A 136 -0.93 -20.49 3.49
CA GLU A 136 -0.44 -21.77 3.00
C GLU A 136 1.04 -21.76 2.56
N ASP A 137 1.66 -20.58 2.46
CA ASP A 137 3.06 -20.42 2.08
C ASP A 137 3.94 -20.07 3.31
N PRO A 138 4.70 -21.03 3.86
CA PRO A 138 5.58 -20.78 5.00
C PRO A 138 6.63 -19.70 4.75
N ALA A 139 7.10 -19.55 3.50
CA ALA A 139 8.06 -18.52 3.15
C ALA A 139 7.41 -17.14 3.14
N ALA A 140 6.17 -17.03 2.65
CA ALA A 140 5.39 -15.79 2.72
C ALA A 140 5.10 -15.39 4.18
N LEU A 141 4.73 -16.33 5.04
CA LEU A 141 4.53 -16.07 6.48
C LEU A 141 5.82 -15.64 7.18
N ALA A 142 6.95 -16.28 6.88
CA ALA A 142 8.24 -15.91 7.46
C ALA A 142 8.69 -14.51 7.00
N TRP A 143 8.49 -14.19 5.73
CA TRP A 143 8.73 -12.85 5.20
C TRP A 143 7.82 -11.81 5.88
N LEU A 144 6.52 -12.10 5.98
CA LEU A 144 5.56 -11.21 6.63
C LEU A 144 5.93 -10.94 8.10
N ASP A 145 6.27 -11.98 8.87
CA ASP A 145 6.71 -11.83 10.27
C ASP A 145 7.97 -10.93 10.37
N LYS A 146 8.91 -11.10 9.44
CA LYS A 146 10.13 -10.28 9.38
C LYS A 146 9.83 -8.83 9.01
N GLU A 147 9.04 -8.56 7.97
CA GLU A 147 8.76 -7.20 7.50
C GLU A 147 7.93 -6.42 8.52
N ILE A 148 6.85 -7.04 9.02
CA ILE A 148 5.96 -6.41 10.00
C ILE A 148 6.68 -6.23 11.34
N GLY A 149 7.36 -7.27 11.83
CA GLY A 149 8.15 -7.19 13.07
C GLY A 149 9.30 -6.19 12.96
N GLY A 150 10.00 -6.16 11.82
CA GLY A 150 11.04 -5.20 11.51
C GLY A 150 10.53 -3.77 11.52
N THR A 151 9.37 -3.50 10.92
CA THR A 151 8.72 -2.18 10.94
C THR A 151 8.36 -1.75 12.36
N ILE A 152 7.73 -2.65 13.14
CA ILE A 152 7.39 -2.38 14.55
C ILE A 152 8.63 -1.96 15.34
N CYS A 153 9.74 -2.69 15.18
CA CYS A 153 11.04 -2.42 15.79
C CYS A 153 11.67 -1.11 15.35
N ALA A 154 11.82 -0.91 14.04
CA ALA A 154 12.51 0.24 13.47
C ALA A 154 11.83 1.57 13.84
N GLU A 155 10.50 1.59 13.83
CA GLU A 155 9.70 2.78 14.14
C GLU A 155 9.25 2.86 15.59
N ARG A 156 9.63 1.88 16.42
CA ARG A 156 9.32 1.81 17.84
C ARG A 156 7.83 1.99 18.15
N LEU A 157 6.97 1.34 17.36
CA LEU A 157 5.52 1.58 17.37
C LEU A 157 4.86 1.35 18.74
N TRP A 158 5.49 0.57 19.64
CA TRP A 158 5.01 0.37 21.01
C TRP A 158 5.18 1.59 21.92
N GLN A 159 6.02 2.57 21.57
CA GLN A 159 6.23 3.77 22.39
C GLN A 159 5.04 4.73 22.32
N GLU A 160 4.31 4.69 21.20
CA GLU A 160 3.11 5.49 20.98
C GLU A 160 1.94 4.58 20.55
N PRO A 161 1.40 3.76 21.46
CA PRO A 161 0.41 2.72 21.12
C PRO A 161 -0.92 3.29 20.61
N ASP A 162 -1.15 4.59 20.80
CA ASP A 162 -2.31 5.34 20.31
C ASP A 162 -2.04 6.11 19.02
N ALA A 163 -0.84 6.01 18.44
CA ALA A 163 -0.60 6.50 17.09
C ALA A 163 -1.41 5.66 16.09
N ALA A 164 -1.89 6.29 15.01
CA ALA A 164 -2.71 5.60 14.00
C ALA A 164 -2.00 4.38 13.39
N LYS A 165 -0.68 4.49 13.15
CA LYS A 165 0.14 3.39 12.64
C LYS A 165 0.29 2.27 13.67
N ALA A 166 0.53 2.57 14.94
CA ALA A 166 0.62 1.54 15.98
C ALA A 166 -0.69 0.75 16.13
N ARG A 167 -1.85 1.44 16.13
CA ARG A 167 -3.16 0.79 16.13
C ARG A 167 -3.35 -0.11 14.90
N TYR A 168 -3.04 0.39 13.71
CA TYR A 168 -3.14 -0.39 12.47
C TYR A 168 -2.36 -1.71 12.56
N TYR A 169 -1.10 -1.66 12.99
CA TYR A 169 -0.25 -2.86 13.07
C TYR A 169 -0.74 -3.82 14.14
N ARG A 170 -1.18 -3.31 15.30
CA ARG A 170 -1.71 -4.13 16.40
C ARG A 170 -3.02 -4.82 16.04
N GLU A 171 -3.91 -4.14 15.31
CA GLU A 171 -5.23 -4.65 14.95
C GLU A 171 -5.15 -5.66 13.79
N ASN A 172 -4.31 -5.40 12.78
CA ASN A 172 -4.22 -6.26 11.60
C ASN A 172 -3.20 -7.40 11.73
N TYR A 173 -2.18 -7.24 12.59
CA TYR A 173 -1.13 -8.25 12.82
C TYR A 173 -0.92 -8.58 14.31
N PRO A 174 -1.97 -8.95 15.06
CA PRO A 174 -1.90 -9.09 16.52
C PRO A 174 -0.86 -10.13 16.98
N GLU A 175 -0.75 -11.25 16.25
CA GLU A 175 0.19 -12.32 16.60
C GLU A 175 1.65 -11.93 16.32
N ILE A 176 1.92 -11.22 15.20
CA ILE A 176 3.27 -10.72 14.91
C ILE A 176 3.63 -9.65 15.94
N TRP A 177 2.72 -8.70 16.22
CA TRP A 177 2.91 -7.67 17.23
C TRP A 177 3.30 -8.26 18.58
N LYS A 178 2.52 -9.24 19.08
CA LYS A 178 2.81 -9.92 20.35
C LYS A 178 4.19 -10.58 20.34
N ARG A 179 4.47 -11.41 19.33
CA ARG A 179 5.77 -12.11 19.22
C ARG A 179 6.95 -11.13 19.13
N THR A 180 6.79 -10.02 18.42
CA THR A 180 7.83 -9.00 18.29
C THR A 180 8.17 -8.38 19.65
N LEU A 181 7.16 -7.99 20.43
CA LEU A 181 7.39 -7.43 21.76
C LEU A 181 7.99 -8.46 22.73
N GLU A 182 7.55 -9.72 22.68
CA GLU A 182 8.13 -10.81 23.48
C GLU A 182 9.61 -11.03 23.16
N ARG A 183 9.99 -11.08 21.87
CA ARG A 183 11.39 -11.19 21.43
C ARG A 183 12.24 -10.04 21.98
N MET A 184 11.73 -8.81 21.90
CA MET A 184 12.46 -7.65 22.41
C MET A 184 12.68 -7.67 23.92
N VAL A 185 11.70 -8.16 24.71
CA VAL A 185 11.85 -8.32 26.16
C VAL A 185 12.91 -9.38 26.47
N GLN A 186 12.90 -10.50 25.75
CA GLN A 186 13.89 -11.56 25.90
C GLN A 186 15.31 -11.09 25.54
N GLU A 187 15.47 -10.37 24.44
CA GLU A 187 16.77 -9.82 24.01
C GLU A 187 17.33 -8.81 25.02
N LYS A 188 16.48 -7.97 25.62
CA LYS A 188 16.87 -7.07 26.72
C LYS A 188 17.27 -7.84 27.98
N ALA A 189 16.55 -8.91 28.33
CA ALA A 189 16.90 -9.73 29.48
C ALA A 189 18.25 -10.46 29.29
N VAL A 190 18.54 -10.93 28.08
CA VAL A 190 19.81 -11.58 27.73
C VAL A 190 20.98 -10.58 27.72
N SER A 191 20.76 -9.34 27.27
CA SER A 191 21.81 -8.32 27.26
C SER A 191 22.18 -7.79 28.64
N HIS A 192 21.24 -7.78 29.59
CA HIS A 192 21.49 -7.42 30.99
C HIS A 192 21.97 -8.61 31.86
N GLY A 193 21.95 -9.82 31.32
CA GLY A 193 22.36 -11.06 32.00
C GLY A 193 23.80 -11.50 31.72
N LYS A 194 24.59 -10.76 30.94
CA LYS A 194 26.03 -11.02 30.79
C LYS A 194 26.78 -10.33 31.93
N PRO A 195 27.49 -11.07 32.82
CA PRO A 195 28.43 -10.46 33.74
C PRO A 195 29.54 -9.81 32.93
N GLU A 196 29.92 -8.59 33.30
CA GLU A 196 31.20 -8.00 32.89
C GLU A 196 32.31 -8.94 33.41
N ASN A 197 33.00 -9.59 32.49
CA ASN A 197 34.22 -10.35 32.76
C ASN A 197 35.42 -9.42 32.69
#